data_AF-A0A931YW37-F1
#
_entry.id   AF-A0A931YW37-F1
#
_cell.length_a   1.000
_cell.length_b   1.000
_cell.length_c   1.000
_cell.angle_alpha   90.00
_cell.angle_beta   90.00
_cell.angle_gamma   90.00
#
_symmetry.space_group_name_H-M   'P 1'
#
loop_
_entity.id
_entity.type
_entity.pdbx_description
1 polymer ?
#
loop_
_entity_poly.entity_id
_entity_poly.type
_entity_poly.pdbx_seq_one_letter_code
_entity_poly.pdbx_strand_id
1 'polypeptide(L)'
;MALDLPSRIPPHNLDAERAVLGAVLLEGRETLPRVIEVLRPSDFYTEAHRAMYETMLQLFDRGAPVDLITLNEELRRTGQLDFVGGPAALALLVEQASIAAHLHSYAAIVRDMAVLRELIQTSTSIITQAFDAKEDVQGLVDEAERRIFGLAERRLEGSALPIGKILRNTFEYIERLYERKEHVTGVATGFEKLDLETSGFQPADFIIIAGRPSMGKAQPLDARVKTATGWKRMGELRMGDELASVDGRRSLVSGIFPQGPRQTYRVTFSDGRSTECTGEHLWRVHYRGWPEPRTLTTARVAAMLPTARYRHRLWIDTPSGAYGHSETLPTRCSATRSCRGAASCSRRPSTRCSSGSASGPRRRSPYAPPAATTGASSRRRGPTAGASRGSPRTR
;
A
#
# COMPACT_ATOMS: atom_id res chain seq x y z
N MET A 1 5.40 -61.66 4.52
CA MET A 1 4.48 -61.26 5.60
C MET A 1 3.82 -59.97 5.13
N ALA A 2 2.52 -59.95 4.88
CA ALA A 2 1.87 -58.73 4.41
C ALA A 2 1.89 -57.68 5.53
N LEU A 3 2.33 -56.47 5.21
CA LEU A 3 2.28 -55.35 6.14
C LEU A 3 0.82 -54.91 6.29
N ASP A 4 0.23 -55.24 7.43
CA ASP A 4 -1.05 -54.70 7.86
C ASP A 4 -0.86 -53.24 8.31
N LEU A 5 -0.65 -52.36 7.32
CA LEU A 5 -0.86 -50.93 7.50
C LEU A 5 -2.35 -50.76 7.80
N PRO A 6 -2.75 -50.33 9.02
CA PRO A 6 -4.15 -50.25 9.39
C PRO A 6 -4.87 -49.38 8.36
N SER A 7 -6.07 -49.78 7.94
CA SER A 7 -6.88 -49.17 6.88
C SER A 7 -7.28 -47.72 7.22
N ARG A 8 -6.31 -46.82 7.14
CA ARG A 8 -6.39 -45.41 7.47
C ARG A 8 -6.60 -44.64 6.19
N ILE A 9 -7.66 -43.84 6.16
CA ILE A 9 -7.95 -42.94 5.06
C ILE A 9 -6.76 -41.95 4.96
N PRO A 10 -6.16 -41.74 3.77
CA PRO A 10 -5.05 -40.81 3.61
C PRO A 10 -5.40 -39.40 4.09
N PRO A 11 -4.44 -38.63 4.66
CA PRO A 11 -4.69 -37.26 5.13
C PRO A 11 -5.28 -36.36 4.05
N HIS A 12 -6.45 -35.77 4.33
CA HIS A 12 -7.17 -34.91 3.40
C HIS A 12 -8.06 -33.93 4.18
N ASN A 13 -8.47 -32.83 3.51
CA ASN A 13 -9.45 -31.90 4.05
C ASN A 13 -10.31 -31.37 2.89
N LEU A 14 -11.46 -32.02 2.64
CA LEU A 14 -12.34 -31.67 1.53
C LEU A 14 -12.89 -30.25 1.66
N ASP A 15 -13.16 -29.79 2.87
CA ASP A 15 -13.75 -28.46 3.09
C ASP A 15 -12.74 -27.35 2.75
N ALA A 16 -11.45 -27.56 3.08
CA ALA A 16 -10.37 -26.66 2.65
C ALA A 16 -10.18 -26.69 1.11
N GLU A 17 -10.22 -27.87 0.48
CA GLU A 17 -10.15 -27.98 -0.99
C GLU A 17 -11.30 -27.23 -1.67
N ARG A 18 -12.55 -27.44 -1.20
CA ARG A 18 -13.73 -26.76 -1.73
C ARG A 18 -13.68 -25.25 -1.52
N ALA A 19 -13.23 -24.80 -0.35
CA ALA A 19 -13.09 -23.40 0.00
C ALA A 19 -12.05 -22.65 -0.85
N VAL A 20 -10.99 -23.34 -1.30
CA VAL A 20 -10.00 -22.81 -2.26
C VAL A 20 -10.59 -22.75 -3.68
N LEU A 21 -11.16 -23.85 -4.17
CA LEU A 21 -11.74 -23.90 -5.53
C LEU A 21 -12.90 -22.90 -5.69
N GLY A 22 -13.76 -22.77 -4.67
CA GLY A 22 -14.84 -21.78 -4.65
C GLY A 22 -14.34 -20.33 -4.70
N ALA A 23 -13.26 -20.01 -3.97
CA ALA A 23 -12.64 -18.69 -4.00
C ALA A 23 -11.97 -18.38 -5.37
N VAL A 24 -11.47 -19.40 -6.06
CA VAL A 24 -11.02 -19.28 -7.47
C VAL A 24 -12.20 -19.05 -8.41
N LEU A 25 -13.35 -19.68 -8.19
CA LEU A 25 -14.54 -19.48 -9.03
C LEU A 25 -15.23 -18.12 -8.84
N LEU A 26 -15.09 -17.49 -7.66
CA LEU A 26 -15.65 -16.16 -7.37
C LEU A 26 -14.75 -15.02 -7.84
N GLU A 27 -13.44 -15.10 -7.58
CA GLU A 27 -12.49 -13.99 -7.73
C GLU A 27 -11.25 -14.38 -8.57
N GLY A 28 -11.42 -15.31 -9.51
CA GLY A 28 -10.32 -16.02 -10.20
C GLY A 28 -9.22 -15.16 -10.81
N ARG A 29 -9.50 -13.91 -11.18
CA ARG A 29 -8.47 -12.95 -11.65
C ARG A 29 -7.46 -12.56 -10.56
N GLU A 30 -7.90 -12.48 -9.31
CA GLU A 30 -7.06 -12.06 -8.16
C GLU A 30 -6.62 -13.23 -7.28
N THR A 31 -7.45 -14.26 -7.14
CA THR A 31 -7.19 -15.40 -6.25
C THR A 31 -6.32 -16.45 -6.90
N LEU A 32 -6.57 -16.83 -8.15
CA LEU A 32 -5.85 -17.93 -8.81
C LEU A 32 -4.32 -17.74 -8.87
N PRO A 33 -3.76 -16.55 -9.18
CA PRO A 33 -2.31 -16.34 -9.14
C PRO A 33 -1.68 -16.67 -7.77
N ARG A 34 -2.37 -16.34 -6.68
CA ARG A 34 -1.92 -16.61 -5.29
C ARG A 34 -2.07 -18.08 -4.90
N VAL A 35 -2.98 -18.81 -5.54
CA VAL A 35 -3.14 -20.26 -5.33
C VAL A 35 -2.08 -21.05 -6.11
N ILE A 36 -1.76 -20.60 -7.33
CA ILE A 36 -0.69 -21.19 -8.17
C ILE A 36 0.68 -21.17 -7.45
N GLU A 37 0.97 -20.14 -6.65
CA GLU A 37 2.20 -20.04 -5.84
C GLU A 37 2.30 -21.10 -4.71
N VAL A 38 1.19 -21.75 -4.34
CA VAL A 38 1.09 -22.62 -3.14
C VAL A 38 0.65 -24.06 -3.46
N LEU A 39 -0.19 -24.26 -4.49
CA LEU A 39 -0.83 -25.54 -4.79
C LEU A 39 -0.63 -26.00 -6.23
N ARG A 40 -0.23 -27.27 -6.35
CA ARG A 40 -0.16 -28.04 -7.59
C ARG A 40 -1.44 -28.89 -7.74
N PRO A 41 -1.83 -29.30 -8.96
CA PRO A 41 -2.94 -30.24 -9.16
C PRO A 41 -2.86 -31.51 -8.30
N SER A 42 -1.67 -32.10 -8.15
CA SER A 42 -1.42 -33.28 -7.31
C SER A 42 -1.92 -33.16 -5.87
N ASP A 43 -2.05 -31.93 -5.37
CA ASP A 43 -2.19 -31.64 -3.94
C ASP A 43 -3.65 -31.71 -3.48
N PHE A 44 -4.61 -31.71 -4.42
CA PHE A 44 -6.00 -32.08 -4.14
C PHE A 44 -6.12 -33.60 -3.91
N TYR A 45 -7.00 -34.02 -3.01
CA TYR A 45 -7.20 -35.44 -2.68
C TYR A 45 -8.09 -36.17 -3.69
N THR A 46 -9.15 -35.50 -4.19
CA THR A 46 -10.10 -36.13 -5.12
C THR A 46 -9.74 -35.84 -6.57
N GLU A 47 -9.81 -36.85 -7.44
CA GLU A 47 -9.57 -36.68 -8.89
C GLU A 47 -10.51 -35.65 -9.54
N ALA A 48 -11.73 -35.50 -9.02
CA ALA A 48 -12.65 -34.46 -9.45
C ALA A 48 -12.10 -33.05 -9.19
N HIS A 49 -11.62 -32.77 -7.97
CA HIS A 49 -10.99 -31.49 -7.63
C HIS A 49 -9.69 -31.26 -8.42
N ARG A 50 -8.89 -32.32 -8.68
CA ARG A 50 -7.70 -32.27 -9.53
C ARG A 50 -8.06 -31.79 -10.94
N ALA A 51 -8.98 -32.48 -11.61
CA ALA A 51 -9.42 -32.15 -12.97
C ALA A 51 -10.04 -30.75 -13.07
N MET A 52 -10.83 -30.33 -12.07
CA MET A 52 -11.34 -28.95 -11.98
C MET A 52 -10.19 -27.93 -11.93
N TYR A 53 -9.21 -28.11 -11.05
CA TYR A 53 -8.08 -27.18 -10.91
C TYR A 53 -7.18 -27.17 -12.16
N GLU A 54 -6.88 -28.32 -12.76
CA GLU A 54 -6.14 -28.37 -14.04
C GLU A 54 -6.86 -27.61 -15.15
N THR A 55 -8.19 -27.71 -15.21
CA THR A 55 -8.99 -26.97 -16.19
C THR A 55 -8.98 -25.47 -15.91
N MET A 56 -9.01 -25.05 -14.63
CA MET A 56 -8.82 -23.64 -14.24
C MET A 56 -7.45 -23.10 -14.68
N LEU A 57 -6.37 -23.89 -14.52
CA LEU A 57 -5.03 -23.52 -14.99
C LEU A 57 -4.97 -23.39 -16.51
N GLN A 58 -5.55 -24.33 -17.26
CA GLN A 58 -5.61 -24.27 -18.73
C GLN A 58 -6.38 -23.06 -19.27
N LEU A 59 -7.45 -22.64 -18.58
CA LEU A 59 -8.17 -21.41 -18.90
C LEU A 59 -7.31 -20.18 -18.63
N PHE A 60 -6.65 -20.12 -17.47
CA PHE A 60 -5.75 -19.03 -17.09
C PHE A 60 -4.55 -18.86 -18.03
N ASP A 61 -3.89 -19.95 -18.41
CA ASP A 61 -2.75 -19.95 -19.35
C ASP A 61 -3.12 -19.43 -20.75
N ARG A 62 -4.39 -19.61 -21.16
CA ARG A 62 -4.95 -19.08 -22.42
C ARG A 62 -5.46 -17.64 -22.30
N GLY A 63 -5.38 -17.03 -21.11
CA GLY A 63 -5.92 -15.69 -20.83
C GLY A 63 -7.45 -15.64 -20.79
N ALA A 64 -8.14 -16.77 -20.66
CA ALA A 64 -9.58 -16.83 -20.50
C ALA A 64 -10.00 -16.50 -19.05
N PRO A 65 -11.20 -15.94 -18.82
CA PRO A 65 -11.72 -15.76 -17.47
C PRO A 65 -11.91 -17.11 -16.80
N VAL A 66 -11.53 -17.19 -15.51
CA VAL A 66 -11.78 -18.37 -14.68
C VAL A 66 -12.96 -18.05 -13.76
N ASP A 67 -14.14 -18.52 -14.17
CA ASP A 67 -15.40 -18.40 -13.44
C ASP A 67 -16.26 -19.66 -13.60
N LEU A 68 -17.38 -19.72 -12.87
CA LEU A 68 -18.31 -20.86 -12.87
C LEU A 68 -18.84 -21.23 -14.26
N ILE A 69 -19.09 -20.24 -15.12
CA ILE A 69 -19.70 -20.45 -16.44
C ILE A 69 -18.65 -21.00 -17.40
N THR A 70 -17.49 -20.37 -17.44
CA THR A 70 -16.38 -20.70 -18.34
C THR A 70 -15.79 -22.07 -17.99
N LEU A 71 -15.66 -22.40 -16.70
CA LEU A 71 -15.23 -23.73 -16.28
C LEU A 71 -16.24 -24.82 -16.65
N ASN A 72 -17.54 -24.56 -16.49
CA ASN A 72 -18.60 -25.53 -16.84
C ASN A 72 -18.61 -25.82 -18.36
N GLU A 73 -18.46 -24.78 -19.19
CA GLU A 73 -18.38 -24.94 -20.65
C GLU A 73 -17.10 -25.66 -21.09
N GLU A 74 -15.94 -25.35 -20.49
CA GLU A 74 -14.69 -26.04 -20.80
C GLU A 74 -14.74 -27.53 -20.40
N LEU A 75 -15.25 -27.85 -19.19
CA LEU A 75 -15.44 -29.23 -18.73
C LEU A 75 -16.49 -29.99 -19.55
N ARG A 76 -17.53 -29.30 -20.05
CA ARG A 76 -18.51 -29.88 -20.99
C ARG A 76 -17.84 -30.21 -22.32
N ARG A 77 -17.03 -29.28 -22.85
CA ARG A 77 -16.31 -29.45 -24.12
C ARG A 77 -15.29 -30.59 -24.08
N THR A 78 -14.61 -30.79 -22.94
CA THR A 78 -13.65 -31.89 -22.76
C THR A 78 -14.30 -33.22 -22.35
N GLY A 79 -15.63 -33.25 -22.13
CA GLY A 79 -16.35 -34.44 -21.67
C GLY A 79 -16.09 -34.82 -20.20
N GLN A 80 -15.48 -33.93 -19.41
CA GLN A 80 -15.16 -34.15 -18.01
C GLN A 80 -16.25 -33.68 -17.03
N LEU A 81 -17.27 -32.96 -17.49
CA LEU A 81 -18.31 -32.40 -16.64
C LEU A 81 -19.01 -33.44 -15.76
N ASP A 82 -19.37 -34.61 -16.31
CA ASP A 82 -20.04 -35.67 -15.54
C ASP A 82 -19.09 -36.34 -14.54
N PHE A 83 -17.81 -36.49 -14.89
CA PHE A 83 -16.77 -37.04 -14.01
C PHE A 83 -16.57 -36.19 -12.75
N VAL A 84 -16.65 -34.87 -12.86
CA VAL A 84 -16.49 -33.95 -11.72
C VAL A 84 -17.76 -33.76 -10.88
N GLY A 85 -18.84 -34.49 -11.17
CA GLY A 85 -20.13 -34.38 -10.46
C GLY A 85 -21.11 -33.37 -11.05
N GLY A 86 -20.87 -32.90 -12.27
CA GLY A 86 -21.78 -32.05 -13.03
C GLY A 86 -21.91 -30.60 -12.53
N PRO A 87 -22.84 -29.82 -13.11
CA PRO A 87 -23.06 -28.41 -12.74
C PRO A 87 -23.39 -28.19 -11.26
N ALA A 88 -24.04 -29.16 -10.61
CA ALA A 88 -24.40 -29.08 -9.20
C ALA A 88 -23.18 -29.10 -8.28
N ALA A 89 -22.15 -29.90 -8.59
CA ALA A 89 -20.90 -29.92 -7.83
C ALA A 89 -20.18 -28.56 -7.90
N LEU A 90 -20.13 -27.95 -9.09
CA LEU A 90 -19.52 -26.63 -9.28
C LEU A 90 -20.29 -25.51 -8.54
N ALA A 91 -21.63 -25.59 -8.47
CA ALA A 91 -22.42 -24.64 -7.70
C ALA A 91 -22.15 -24.76 -6.19
N LEU A 92 -22.04 -25.98 -5.65
CA LEU A 92 -21.71 -26.21 -4.23
C LEU A 92 -20.32 -25.69 -3.85
N LEU A 93 -19.35 -25.68 -4.77
CA LEU A 93 -18.05 -25.04 -4.53
C LEU A 93 -18.18 -23.53 -4.33
N VAL A 94 -19.03 -22.87 -5.11
CA VAL A 94 -19.27 -21.43 -4.99
C VAL A 94 -19.99 -21.08 -3.68
N GLU A 95 -20.92 -21.92 -3.23
CA GLU A 95 -21.58 -21.75 -1.92
C GLU A 95 -20.61 -21.94 -0.73
N GLN A 96 -19.60 -22.80 -0.88
CA GLN A 96 -18.60 -23.10 0.15
C GLN A 96 -17.31 -22.28 0.00
N ALA A 97 -17.29 -21.27 -0.87
CA ALA A 97 -16.13 -20.46 -1.15
C ALA A 97 -15.62 -19.70 0.10
N SER A 98 -14.29 -19.67 0.28
CA SER A 98 -13.68 -18.86 1.33
C SER A 98 -13.65 -17.38 0.97
N ILE A 99 -13.70 -16.52 2.00
CA ILE A 99 -13.33 -15.11 1.87
C ILE A 99 -11.83 -15.04 1.54
N ALA A 100 -11.45 -14.25 0.53
CA ALA A 100 -10.07 -14.13 0.05
C ALA A 100 -9.01 -13.85 1.14
N ALA A 101 -9.42 -13.23 2.27
CA ALA A 101 -8.58 -13.00 3.45
C ALA A 101 -8.07 -14.28 4.15
N HIS A 102 -8.71 -15.43 3.94
CA HIS A 102 -8.33 -16.72 4.53
C HIS A 102 -7.83 -17.74 3.51
N LEU A 103 -7.83 -17.39 2.21
CA LEU A 103 -7.43 -18.27 1.11
C LEU A 103 -6.06 -18.90 1.31
N HIS A 104 -5.07 -18.12 1.77
CA HIS A 104 -3.71 -18.62 2.00
C HIS A 104 -3.64 -19.67 3.13
N SER A 105 -4.48 -19.54 4.17
CA SER A 105 -4.57 -20.52 5.25
C SER A 105 -5.20 -21.83 4.77
N TYR A 106 -6.25 -21.77 3.95
CA TYR A 106 -6.87 -22.98 3.38
C TYR A 106 -5.97 -23.66 2.35
N ALA A 107 -5.28 -22.89 1.51
CA ALA A 107 -4.28 -23.41 0.58
C ALA A 107 -3.12 -24.10 1.32
N ALA A 108 -2.62 -23.52 2.42
CA ALA A 108 -1.62 -24.16 3.26
C ALA A 108 -2.11 -25.48 3.88
N ILE A 109 -3.37 -25.56 4.33
CA ILE A 109 -3.96 -26.82 4.83
C ILE A 109 -4.00 -27.90 3.75
N VAL A 110 -4.43 -27.57 2.53
CA VAL A 110 -4.46 -28.54 1.40
C VAL A 110 -3.06 -29.03 1.08
N ARG A 111 -2.09 -28.12 0.97
CA ARG A 111 -0.66 -28.45 0.72
C ARG A 111 -0.09 -29.34 1.82
N ASP A 112 -0.31 -29.01 3.09
CA ASP A 112 0.24 -29.77 4.20
C ASP A 112 -0.36 -31.19 4.27
N MET A 113 -1.65 -31.34 3.93
CA MET A 113 -2.28 -32.67 3.75
C MET A 113 -1.68 -33.43 2.55
N ALA A 114 -1.39 -32.75 1.44
CA ALA A 114 -0.73 -33.36 0.28
C ALA A 114 0.66 -33.90 0.61
N VAL A 115 1.50 -33.11 1.30
CA VAL A 115 2.83 -33.53 1.76
C VAL A 115 2.74 -34.76 2.68
N LEU A 116 1.75 -34.82 3.57
CA LEU A 116 1.53 -36.01 4.40
C LEU A 116 1.14 -37.25 3.58
N ARG A 117 0.31 -37.11 2.53
CA ARG A 117 0.00 -38.23 1.61
C ARG A 117 1.22 -38.67 0.81
N GLU A 118 1.98 -37.73 0.27
CA GLU A 118 3.20 -37.98 -0.50
C GLU A 118 4.26 -38.69 0.36
N LEU A 119 4.36 -38.34 1.65
CA LEU A 119 5.25 -39.00 2.62
C LEU A 119 4.83 -40.44 2.90
N ILE A 120 3.52 -40.70 3.05
CA ILE A 120 2.99 -42.06 3.23
C ILE A 120 3.25 -42.93 1.99
N GLN A 121 3.03 -42.38 0.79
CA GLN A 121 3.29 -43.08 -0.47
C GLN A 121 4.78 -43.38 -0.65
N THR A 122 5.64 -42.39 -0.41
CA THR A 122 7.10 -42.51 -0.48
C THR A 122 7.61 -43.56 0.50
N SER A 123 7.16 -43.50 1.77
CA SER A 123 7.52 -44.48 2.81
C SER A 123 7.07 -45.89 2.43
N THR A 124 5.84 -46.05 1.93
CA THR A 124 5.33 -47.34 1.46
C THR A 124 6.18 -47.90 0.32
N SER A 125 6.54 -47.06 -0.66
CA SER A 125 7.41 -47.46 -1.77
C SER A 125 8.81 -47.89 -1.30
N ILE A 126 9.42 -47.15 -0.36
CA ILE A 126 10.74 -47.51 0.20
C ILE A 126 10.65 -48.85 0.93
N ILE A 127 9.57 -49.08 1.69
CA ILE A 127 9.34 -50.35 2.39
C ILE A 127 9.19 -51.51 1.39
N THR A 128 8.41 -51.36 0.32
CA THR A 128 8.27 -52.39 -0.72
C THR A 128 9.63 -52.67 -1.39
N GLN A 129 10.35 -51.63 -1.81
CA GLN A 129 11.69 -51.78 -2.39
C GLN A 129 12.65 -52.51 -1.44
N ALA A 130 12.59 -52.24 -0.13
CA ALA A 130 13.44 -52.90 0.87
C ALA A 130 13.12 -54.40 1.07
N PHE A 131 11.90 -54.87 0.76
CA PHE A 131 11.57 -56.30 0.73
C PHE A 131 12.02 -56.99 -0.56
N ASP A 132 12.03 -56.27 -1.69
CA ASP A 132 12.39 -56.80 -3.01
C ASP A 132 13.91 -56.73 -3.30
N ALA A 133 14.65 -55.89 -2.57
CA ALA A 133 16.08 -55.67 -2.74
C ALA A 133 16.93 -56.92 -2.45
N LYS A 134 17.85 -57.24 -3.37
CA LYS A 134 18.73 -58.42 -3.26
C LYS A 134 20.23 -58.12 -3.24
N GLU A 135 20.69 -57.09 -3.97
CA GLU A 135 22.13 -56.88 -4.19
C GLU A 135 22.60 -55.42 -4.03
N ASP A 136 21.82 -54.40 -4.40
CA ASP A 136 22.18 -52.99 -4.22
C ASP A 136 21.44 -52.33 -3.03
N VAL A 137 22.06 -52.42 -1.85
CA VAL A 137 21.52 -51.80 -0.63
C VAL A 137 21.89 -50.31 -0.54
N GLN A 138 23.05 -49.89 -1.07
CA GLN A 138 23.51 -48.50 -0.96
C GLN A 138 22.73 -47.58 -1.91
N GLY A 139 22.54 -47.98 -3.17
CA GLY A 139 21.72 -47.23 -4.13
C GLY A 139 20.27 -47.06 -3.67
N LEU A 140 19.73 -48.04 -2.95
CA LEU A 140 18.39 -47.95 -2.34
C LEU A 140 18.33 -46.94 -1.19
N VAL A 141 19.37 -46.85 -0.35
CA VAL A 141 19.46 -45.81 0.70
C VAL A 141 19.60 -44.43 0.06
N ASP A 142 20.48 -44.26 -0.93
CA ASP A 142 20.66 -43.00 -1.67
C ASP A 142 19.38 -42.56 -2.40
N GLU A 143 18.58 -43.51 -2.91
CA GLU A 143 17.28 -43.22 -3.51
C GLU A 143 16.25 -42.80 -2.44
N ALA A 144 16.20 -43.51 -1.31
CA ALA A 144 15.31 -43.21 -0.20
C ALA A 144 15.57 -41.81 0.38
N GLU A 145 16.84 -41.46 0.65
CA GLU A 145 17.22 -40.12 1.12
C GLU A 145 16.80 -39.04 0.12
N ARG A 146 17.07 -39.24 -1.17
CA ARG A 146 16.73 -38.27 -2.24
C ARG A 146 15.23 -38.04 -2.36
N ARG A 147 14.43 -39.11 -2.26
CA ARG A 147 12.96 -39.03 -2.27
C ARG A 147 12.45 -38.27 -1.04
N ILE A 148 12.92 -38.61 0.16
CA ILE A 148 12.55 -37.91 1.42
C ILE A 148 12.93 -36.43 1.36
N PHE A 149 14.12 -36.10 0.84
CA PHE A 149 14.60 -34.72 0.75
C PHE A 149 13.77 -33.86 -0.23
N GLY A 150 13.35 -34.42 -1.37
CA GLY A 150 12.47 -33.74 -2.34
C GLY A 150 11.12 -33.29 -1.75
N LEU A 151 10.57 -34.04 -0.78
CA LEU A 151 9.35 -33.63 -0.06
C LEU A 151 9.59 -32.41 0.86
N ALA A 152 10.80 -32.25 1.38
CA ALA A 152 11.14 -31.09 2.22
C ALA A 152 11.27 -29.80 1.39
N GLU A 153 11.79 -29.89 0.16
CA GLU A 153 11.95 -28.74 -0.75
C GLU A 153 10.60 -28.16 -1.23
N ARG A 154 9.57 -29.00 -1.44
CA ARG A 154 8.19 -28.55 -1.75
C ARG A 154 7.64 -27.52 -0.77
N ARG A 155 8.15 -27.44 0.47
CA ARG A 155 7.73 -26.45 1.47
C ARG A 155 8.30 -25.04 1.23
N LEU A 156 9.33 -24.91 0.39
CA LEU A 156 10.11 -23.68 0.17
C LEU A 156 9.85 -23.00 -1.19
N GLU A 157 9.23 -23.69 -2.15
CA GLU A 157 9.14 -23.26 -3.56
C GLU A 157 8.34 -21.97 -3.81
N GLY A 158 7.45 -21.55 -2.90
CA GLY A 158 6.58 -20.37 -3.04
C GLY A 158 7.27 -19.00 -3.10
N SER A 159 8.57 -18.95 -3.41
CA SER A 159 9.34 -17.71 -3.57
C SER A 159 10.46 -17.78 -4.64
N ALA A 160 10.68 -18.95 -5.27
CA ALA A 160 11.80 -19.16 -6.18
C ALA A 160 11.45 -18.81 -7.64
N LEU A 161 11.70 -17.56 -8.05
CA LEU A 161 11.52 -17.13 -9.45
C LEU A 161 12.74 -17.54 -10.32
N PRO A 162 12.55 -18.25 -11.46
CA PRO A 162 13.64 -18.57 -12.37
C PRO A 162 14.29 -17.30 -12.94
N ILE A 163 15.62 -17.20 -12.83
CA ILE A 163 16.36 -15.99 -13.23
C ILE A 163 16.14 -15.59 -14.70
N GLY A 164 15.90 -16.55 -15.59
CA GLY A 164 15.55 -16.28 -16.99
C GLY A 164 14.21 -15.57 -17.22
N LYS A 165 13.25 -15.67 -16.29
CA LYS A 165 12.02 -14.83 -16.33
C LYS A 165 12.33 -13.40 -15.91
N ILE A 166 13.16 -13.21 -14.88
CA ILE A 166 13.59 -11.89 -14.39
C ILE A 166 14.37 -11.15 -15.48
N LEU A 167 15.37 -11.81 -16.08
CA LEU A 167 16.25 -11.22 -17.09
C LEU A 167 15.49 -10.66 -18.30
N ARG A 168 14.45 -11.34 -18.81
CA ARG A 168 13.64 -10.81 -19.93
C ARG A 168 12.98 -9.47 -19.56
N ASN A 169 12.31 -9.42 -18.41
CA ASN A 169 11.67 -8.20 -17.92
C ASN A 169 12.70 -7.07 -17.69
N THR A 170 13.91 -7.40 -17.23
CA THR A 170 15.00 -6.43 -17.06
C THR A 170 15.52 -5.91 -18.40
N PHE A 171 15.70 -6.76 -19.41
CA PHE A 171 16.13 -6.33 -20.75
C PHE A 171 15.07 -5.45 -21.43
N GLU A 172 13.80 -5.82 -21.42
CA GLU A 172 12.71 -4.96 -21.95
C GLU A 172 12.66 -3.59 -21.25
N TYR A 173 12.94 -3.54 -19.94
CA TYR A 173 13.00 -2.28 -19.20
C TYR A 173 14.20 -1.42 -19.64
N ILE A 174 15.38 -2.02 -19.81
CA ILE A 174 16.59 -1.33 -20.31
C ILE A 174 16.39 -0.82 -21.73
N GLU A 175 15.78 -1.60 -22.63
CA GLU A 175 15.47 -1.18 -24.00
C GLU A 175 14.54 0.04 -24.01
N ARG A 176 13.46 0.03 -23.21
CA ARG A 176 12.55 1.18 -23.07
C ARG A 176 13.23 2.43 -22.53
N LEU A 177 14.24 2.29 -21.66
CA LEU A 177 15.04 3.44 -21.17
C LEU A 177 15.97 3.96 -22.28
N TYR A 178 16.60 3.07 -23.04
CA TYR A 178 17.48 3.43 -24.16
C TYR A 178 16.72 4.14 -25.29
N GLU A 179 15.54 3.65 -25.67
CA GLU A 179 14.70 4.23 -26.73
C GLU A 179 14.27 5.67 -26.43
N ARG A 180 13.98 5.98 -25.15
CA ARG A 180 13.49 7.31 -24.73
C ARG A 180 14.54 8.42 -24.89
N LYS A 181 15.84 8.08 -24.82
CA LYS A 181 16.96 9.05 -24.86
C LYS A 181 16.85 10.18 -23.82
N GLU A 182 16.10 9.97 -22.75
CA GLU A 182 15.90 10.92 -21.66
C GLU A 182 16.96 10.67 -20.56
N HIS A 183 17.60 11.74 -20.07
CA HIS A 183 18.59 11.65 -18.98
C HIS A 183 17.97 11.34 -17.60
N VAL A 184 16.64 11.40 -17.48
CA VAL A 184 15.91 11.22 -16.23
C VAL A 184 15.03 9.98 -16.38
N THR A 185 15.36 8.90 -15.69
CA THR A 185 14.65 7.62 -15.75
C THR A 185 13.51 7.54 -14.73
N GLY A 186 13.59 8.32 -13.66
CA GLY A 186 12.58 8.46 -12.60
C GLY A 186 11.73 9.72 -12.74
N VAL A 187 11.11 10.16 -11.64
CA VAL A 187 10.39 11.43 -11.58
C VAL A 187 11.39 12.59 -11.49
N ALA A 188 11.37 13.49 -12.46
CA ALA A 188 12.16 14.72 -12.40
C ALA A 188 11.75 15.59 -11.20
N THR A 189 12.75 16.04 -10.43
CA THR A 189 12.57 16.98 -9.31
C THR A 189 12.45 18.43 -9.79
N GLY A 190 12.87 18.71 -11.03
CA GLY A 190 12.95 20.05 -11.62
C GLY A 190 14.25 20.78 -11.28
N PHE A 191 15.07 20.24 -10.36
CA PHE A 191 16.40 20.74 -10.03
C PHE A 191 17.44 20.01 -10.90
N GLU A 192 17.83 20.63 -12.00
CA GLU A 192 18.70 20.04 -13.04
C GLU A 192 19.94 19.30 -12.52
N LYS A 193 20.65 19.86 -11.53
CA LYS A 193 21.81 19.21 -10.91
C LYS A 193 21.43 17.98 -10.09
N LEU A 194 20.30 18.01 -9.38
CA LEU A 194 19.82 16.86 -8.61
C LEU A 194 19.31 15.77 -9.55
N ASP A 195 18.60 16.15 -10.60
CA ASP A 195 18.09 15.24 -11.63
C ASP A 195 19.24 14.58 -12.42
N LEU A 196 20.36 15.28 -12.66
CA LEU A 196 21.57 14.70 -13.26
C LEU A 196 22.25 13.66 -12.34
N GLU A 197 22.39 13.96 -11.05
CA GLU A 197 23.05 13.08 -10.07
C GLU A 197 22.18 11.86 -9.67
N THR A 198 20.85 12.01 -9.69
CA THR A 198 19.91 10.95 -9.27
C THR A 198 19.21 10.22 -10.42
N SER A 199 19.29 10.75 -11.65
CA SER A 199 18.42 10.36 -12.77
C SER A 199 16.91 10.49 -12.44
N GLY A 200 16.56 11.36 -11.50
CA GLY A 200 15.20 11.51 -10.95
C GLY A 200 14.87 10.48 -9.86
N PHE A 201 13.73 10.66 -9.20
CA PHE A 201 13.26 9.78 -8.13
C PHE A 201 12.69 8.47 -8.69
N GLN A 202 13.30 7.32 -8.36
CA GLN A 202 12.97 6.03 -8.97
C GLN A 202 11.74 5.36 -8.34
N PRO A 203 11.08 4.41 -9.06
CA PRO A 203 10.06 3.55 -8.45
C PRO A 203 10.64 2.73 -7.31
N ALA A 204 9.84 2.51 -6.26
CA ALA A 204 10.19 1.77 -5.04
C ALA A 204 11.27 2.37 -4.12
N ASP A 205 11.91 3.49 -4.49
CA ASP A 205 12.84 4.20 -3.59
C ASP A 205 12.13 4.84 -2.39
N PHE A 206 12.70 4.70 -1.20
CA PHE A 206 12.28 5.41 0.00
C PHE A 206 13.19 6.62 0.29
N ILE A 207 12.80 7.78 -0.24
CA ILE A 207 13.62 9.00 -0.23
C ILE A 207 13.44 9.78 1.08
N ILE A 208 14.53 9.94 1.85
CA ILE A 208 14.55 10.66 3.13
C ILE A 208 15.25 12.01 3.00
N ILE A 209 14.49 13.11 3.09
CA ILE A 209 15.06 14.47 3.12
C ILE A 209 15.44 14.84 4.57
N ALA A 210 16.67 14.53 4.94
CA ALA A 210 17.25 14.88 6.24
C ALA A 210 17.85 16.30 6.27
N GLY A 211 18.08 16.82 7.48
CA GLY A 211 18.61 18.17 7.69
C GLY A 211 18.54 18.60 9.15
N ARG A 212 19.45 19.47 9.59
CA ARG A 212 19.47 19.98 10.97
C ARG A 212 18.27 20.91 11.24
N PRO A 213 17.88 21.13 12.51
CA PRO A 213 16.96 22.20 12.87
C PRO A 213 17.38 23.54 12.24
N SER A 214 16.40 24.37 11.88
CA SER A 214 16.57 25.65 11.18
C SER A 214 17.16 25.60 9.75
N MET A 215 17.38 24.42 9.15
CA MET A 215 17.85 24.27 7.76
C MET A 215 16.72 24.13 6.72
N GLY A 216 15.58 24.80 6.91
CA GLY A 216 14.53 24.92 5.88
C GLY A 216 13.52 23.77 5.75
N LYS A 217 13.55 22.75 6.62
CA LYS A 217 12.47 21.74 6.70
C LYS A 217 11.19 22.35 7.29
N ALA A 218 10.36 22.96 6.44
CA ALA A 218 9.06 23.47 6.82
C ALA A 218 8.07 22.31 7.07
N GLN A 219 7.31 22.39 8.16
CA GLN A 219 6.20 21.50 8.50
C GLN A 219 5.04 22.36 9.01
N PRO A 220 3.79 22.09 8.62
CA PRO A 220 2.64 22.83 9.14
C PRO A 220 2.36 22.43 10.60
N LEU A 221 1.71 23.31 11.36
CA LEU A 221 1.50 23.11 12.80
C LEU A 221 0.57 21.93 13.14
N ASP A 222 -0.23 21.46 12.18
CA ASP A 222 -1.11 20.30 12.31
C ASP A 222 -0.45 18.98 11.87
N ALA A 223 0.76 19.02 11.31
CA ALA A 223 1.53 17.83 10.96
C ALA A 223 1.68 16.91 12.18
N ARG A 224 1.47 15.61 11.98
CA ARG A 224 1.55 14.61 13.06
C ARG A 224 3.00 14.20 13.30
N VAL A 225 3.45 14.36 14.54
CA VAL A 225 4.76 13.93 15.02
C VAL A 225 4.57 12.75 15.97
N LYS A 226 5.36 11.70 15.76
CA LYS A 226 5.33 10.48 16.59
C LYS A 226 6.11 10.74 17.89
N THR A 227 5.42 10.73 19.02
CA THR A 227 6.03 10.71 20.36
C THR A 227 6.14 9.27 20.85
N ALA A 228 6.98 9.02 21.85
CA ALA A 228 7.06 7.70 22.50
C ALA A 228 5.69 7.24 23.07
N THR A 229 4.85 8.21 23.46
CA THR A 229 3.51 8.00 24.04
C THR A 229 2.36 8.01 23.03
N GLY A 230 2.59 8.30 21.74
CA GLY A 230 1.52 8.38 20.75
C GLY A 230 1.80 9.29 19.55
N TRP A 231 0.76 9.95 19.06
CA TRP A 231 0.87 10.98 18.02
C TRP A 231 0.43 12.33 18.60
N LYS A 232 1.25 13.38 18.41
CA LYS A 232 0.89 14.77 18.70
C LYS A 232 0.94 15.60 17.43
N ARG A 233 0.28 16.76 17.39
CA ARG A 233 0.53 17.75 16.32
C ARG A 233 1.83 18.50 16.57
N MET A 234 2.47 18.98 15.50
CA MET A 234 3.70 19.77 15.55
C MET A 234 3.57 21.02 16.45
N GLY A 235 2.41 21.68 16.44
CA GLY A 235 2.10 22.82 17.30
C GLY A 235 1.70 22.49 18.75
N GLU A 236 1.51 21.20 19.07
CA GLU A 236 1.20 20.71 20.42
C GLU A 236 2.45 20.22 21.17
N LEU A 237 3.59 20.09 20.48
CA LEU A 237 4.86 19.69 21.06
C LEU A 237 5.32 20.69 22.14
N ARG A 238 5.95 20.16 23.18
CA ARG A 238 6.50 20.93 24.30
C ARG A 238 7.97 20.57 24.51
N MET A 239 8.71 21.51 25.11
CA MET A 239 10.07 21.26 25.60
C MET A 239 10.09 20.00 26.48
N GLY A 240 11.01 19.08 26.23
CA GLY A 240 11.11 17.81 26.95
C GLY A 240 10.14 16.71 26.51
N ASP A 241 9.28 16.93 25.50
CA ASP A 241 8.52 15.83 24.89
C ASP A 241 9.47 14.80 24.27
N GLU A 242 9.18 13.52 24.50
CA GLU A 242 9.96 12.41 23.97
C GLU A 242 9.41 11.94 22.61
N LEU A 243 10.24 12.10 21.58
CA LEU A 243 9.98 11.70 20.20
C LEU A 243 10.33 10.22 20.00
N ALA A 244 9.57 9.53 19.14
CA ALA A 244 9.90 8.17 18.76
C ALA A 244 11.17 8.17 17.87
N SER A 245 12.28 7.69 18.43
CA SER A 245 13.57 7.59 17.72
C SER A 245 13.68 6.26 16.98
N VAL A 246 14.24 6.27 15.78
CA VAL A 246 14.42 5.06 14.94
C VAL A 246 15.41 4.07 15.57
N ASP A 247 16.37 4.58 16.34
CA ASP A 247 17.36 3.78 17.09
C ASP A 247 16.87 3.35 18.49
N GLY A 248 15.60 3.59 18.83
CA GLY A 248 15.00 3.26 20.13
C GLY A 248 15.54 4.09 21.31
N ARG A 249 16.44 5.06 21.08
CA ARG A 249 16.99 5.92 22.14
C ARG A 249 16.05 7.07 22.48
N ARG A 250 16.22 7.65 23.69
CA ARG A 250 15.43 8.80 24.15
C ARG A 250 15.79 10.05 23.35
N SER A 251 14.91 10.47 22.45
CA SER A 251 15.05 11.71 21.67
C SER A 251 14.12 12.79 22.22
N LEU A 252 14.65 13.85 22.83
CA LEU A 252 13.86 14.89 23.49
C LEU A 252 13.75 16.17 22.64
N VAL A 253 12.59 16.83 22.68
CA VAL A 253 12.41 18.20 22.14
C VAL A 253 13.25 19.18 22.98
N SER A 254 14.42 19.54 22.44
CA SER A 254 15.42 20.40 23.10
C SER A 254 15.23 21.91 22.90
N GLY A 255 14.33 22.31 22.00
CA GLY A 255 14.08 23.70 21.65
C GLY A 255 12.81 23.87 20.83
N ILE A 256 12.00 24.88 21.16
CA ILE A 256 10.88 25.35 20.34
C ILE A 256 11.14 26.81 20.00
N PHE A 257 11.23 27.10 18.70
CA PHE A 257 11.57 28.43 18.18
C PHE A 257 10.43 28.95 17.28
N PRO A 258 9.43 29.66 17.85
CA PRO A 258 8.28 30.15 17.10
C PRO A 258 8.72 31.06 15.95
N GLN A 259 8.29 30.74 14.73
CA GLN A 259 8.64 31.48 13.51
C GLN A 259 7.70 32.66 13.22
N GLY A 260 6.79 32.98 14.15
CA GLY A 260 5.69 33.94 13.94
C GLY A 260 4.63 33.44 12.95
N PRO A 261 3.57 34.23 12.72
CA PRO A 261 2.63 33.99 11.62
C PRO A 261 3.36 34.22 10.29
N ARG A 262 3.56 33.16 9.51
CA ARG A 262 4.12 33.24 8.16
C ARG A 262 3.00 33.22 7.12
N GLN A 263 3.15 34.01 6.06
CA GLN A 263 2.20 34.03 4.96
C GLN A 263 2.31 32.72 4.15
N THR A 264 1.27 31.89 4.24
CA THR A 264 1.06 30.71 3.41
C THR A 264 0.17 31.05 2.22
N TYR A 265 0.48 30.43 1.09
CA TYR A 265 -0.26 30.53 -0.17
C TYR A 265 -0.74 29.14 -0.54
N ARG A 266 -2.02 29.04 -0.91
CA ARG A 266 -2.53 27.90 -1.68
C ARG A 266 -2.26 28.16 -3.15
N VAL A 267 -1.32 27.43 -3.72
CA VAL A 267 -0.98 27.49 -5.15
C VAL A 267 -1.82 26.44 -5.85
N THR A 268 -2.65 26.85 -6.81
CA THR A 268 -3.44 25.97 -7.66
C THR A 268 -2.89 26.01 -9.08
N PHE A 269 -2.62 24.85 -9.65
CA PHE A 269 -2.07 24.69 -10.99
C PHE A 269 -3.19 24.55 -12.04
N SER A 270 -2.83 24.64 -13.32
CA SER A 270 -3.79 24.55 -14.44
C SER A 270 -4.43 23.18 -14.61
N ASP A 271 -3.84 22.12 -14.03
CA ASP A 271 -4.41 20.77 -13.97
C ASP A 271 -5.41 20.57 -12.81
N GLY A 272 -5.69 21.63 -12.04
CA GLY A 272 -6.58 21.60 -10.88
C GLY A 272 -5.95 21.08 -9.58
N ARG A 273 -4.70 20.58 -9.61
CA ARG A 273 -3.97 20.21 -8.39
C ARG A 273 -3.64 21.47 -7.59
N SER A 274 -3.54 21.34 -6.26
CA SER A 274 -3.15 22.45 -5.38
C SER A 274 -2.22 22.01 -4.27
N THR A 275 -1.32 22.90 -3.84
CA THR A 275 -0.42 22.71 -2.70
C THR A 275 -0.36 23.95 -1.82
N GLU A 276 -0.01 23.78 -0.56
CA GLU A 276 0.17 24.87 0.40
C GLU A 276 1.66 25.09 0.68
N CYS A 277 2.14 26.31 0.49
CA CYS A 277 3.55 26.66 0.65
C CYS A 277 3.72 28.05 1.26
N THR A 278 4.87 28.31 1.88
CA THR A 278 5.19 29.64 2.40
C THR A 278 5.58 30.58 1.26
N GLY A 279 5.51 31.90 1.52
CA GLY A 279 5.96 32.94 0.59
C GLY A 279 7.41 32.80 0.10
N GLU A 280 8.26 32.11 0.87
CA GLU A 280 9.68 31.89 0.59
C GLU A 280 9.95 30.64 -0.27
N HIS A 281 8.97 29.75 -0.47
CA HIS A 281 9.16 28.52 -1.24
C HIS A 281 9.58 28.81 -2.68
N LEU A 282 10.57 28.06 -3.18
CA LEU A 282 11.24 28.32 -4.45
C LEU A 282 10.67 27.47 -5.58
N TRP A 283 10.33 28.11 -6.69
CA TRP A 283 9.80 27.49 -7.90
C TRP A 283 10.75 27.72 -9.07
N ARG A 284 10.99 26.70 -9.91
CA ARG A 284 11.56 26.89 -11.26
C ARG A 284 10.44 27.43 -12.16
N VAL A 285 10.49 28.72 -12.47
CA VAL A 285 9.45 29.43 -13.23
C VAL A 285 9.98 29.75 -14.63
N HIS A 286 9.15 29.45 -15.62
CA HIS A 286 9.40 29.73 -17.01
C HIS A 286 8.54 30.89 -17.51
N TYR A 287 9.04 31.61 -18.51
CA TYR A 287 8.34 32.68 -19.19
C TYR A 287 8.90 32.84 -20.60
N ARG A 288 8.04 32.95 -21.61
CA ARG A 288 8.45 33.03 -23.03
C ARG A 288 9.37 34.21 -23.37
N GLY A 289 9.44 35.23 -22.51
CA GLY A 289 10.34 36.38 -22.65
C GLY A 289 11.63 36.29 -21.83
N TRP A 290 11.99 35.12 -21.30
CA TRP A 290 13.30 34.85 -20.70
C TRP A 290 14.07 33.82 -21.55
N PRO A 291 15.41 33.94 -21.67
CA PRO A 291 16.22 32.94 -22.37
C PRO A 291 16.29 31.62 -21.60
N GLU A 292 16.19 31.67 -20.26
CA GLU A 292 16.28 30.53 -19.35
C GLU A 292 15.24 30.65 -18.23
N PRO A 293 14.78 29.52 -17.65
CA PRO A 293 13.93 29.52 -16.46
C PRO A 293 14.62 30.15 -15.25
N ARG A 294 13.83 30.69 -14.32
CA ARG A 294 14.33 31.40 -13.13
C ARG A 294 13.74 30.83 -11.86
N THR A 295 14.60 30.64 -10.84
CA THR A 295 14.15 30.28 -9.50
C THR A 295 13.54 31.50 -8.81
N LEU A 296 12.24 31.45 -8.50
CA LEU A 296 11.49 32.55 -7.88
C LEU A 296 10.76 32.07 -6.63
N THR A 297 10.62 32.95 -5.62
CA THR A 297 9.83 32.68 -4.42
C THR A 297 8.33 32.77 -4.71
N THR A 298 7.49 32.01 -4.00
CA THR A 298 6.01 32.08 -4.10
C THR A 298 5.49 33.51 -4.01
N ALA A 299 6.00 34.31 -3.06
CA ALA A 299 5.60 35.71 -2.89
C ALA A 299 5.93 36.56 -4.13
N ARG A 300 7.07 36.30 -4.79
CA ARG A 300 7.48 37.00 -6.02
C ARG A 300 6.63 36.58 -7.22
N VAL A 301 6.28 35.30 -7.33
CA VAL A 301 5.33 34.81 -8.35
C VAL A 301 3.95 35.43 -8.14
N ALA A 302 3.45 35.43 -6.90
CA ALA A 302 2.18 36.05 -6.54
C ALA A 302 2.13 37.55 -6.85
N ALA A 303 3.23 38.29 -6.65
CA ALA A 303 3.34 39.70 -7.04
C ALA A 303 3.40 39.92 -8.57
N MET A 304 3.87 38.94 -9.35
CA MET A 304 3.95 39.03 -10.81
C MET A 304 2.62 38.72 -11.51
N LEU A 305 1.84 37.76 -11.00
CA LEU A 305 0.59 37.28 -11.63
C LEU A 305 -0.45 38.38 -11.97
N PRO A 306 -0.65 39.44 -11.16
CA PRO A 306 -1.56 40.54 -11.51
C PRO A 306 -1.12 41.37 -12.72
N THR A 307 0.17 41.36 -13.07
CA THR A 307 0.71 42.16 -14.16
C THR A 307 0.30 41.55 -15.51
N ALA A 308 -0.36 42.33 -16.36
CA ALA A 308 -0.87 41.87 -17.67
C ALA A 308 0.20 41.19 -18.56
N ARG A 309 1.48 41.56 -18.40
CA ARG A 309 2.64 40.95 -19.08
C ARG A 309 2.88 39.48 -18.72
N TYR A 310 2.56 39.06 -17.50
CA TYR A 310 2.86 37.73 -16.94
C TYR A 310 1.61 36.86 -16.72
N ARG A 311 0.43 37.49 -16.62
CA ARG A 311 -0.86 36.81 -16.47
C ARG A 311 -1.07 35.73 -17.55
N HIS A 312 -1.34 34.50 -17.13
CA HIS A 312 -1.47 33.30 -17.98
C HIS A 312 -0.25 32.99 -18.88
N ARG A 313 0.95 33.52 -18.57
CA ARG A 313 2.18 33.35 -19.38
C ARG A 313 3.38 32.83 -18.59
N LEU A 314 3.25 32.70 -17.27
CA LEU A 314 4.20 31.95 -16.43
C LEU A 314 3.75 30.49 -16.36
N TRP A 315 4.70 29.57 -16.45
CA TRP A 315 4.48 28.15 -16.12
C TRP A 315 5.61 27.65 -15.22
N ILE A 316 5.38 26.52 -14.58
CA ILE A 316 6.39 25.74 -13.88
C ILE A 316 6.48 24.37 -14.55
N ASP A 317 7.54 23.62 -14.28
CA ASP A 317 7.63 22.24 -14.71
C ASP A 317 6.53 21.41 -14.02
N THR A 318 5.62 20.84 -14.81
CA THR A 318 4.68 19.84 -14.31
C THR A 318 5.45 18.56 -14.03
N PRO A 319 5.36 17.94 -12.84
CA PRO A 319 5.91 16.61 -12.65
C PRO A 319 5.26 15.69 -13.68
N SER A 320 6.10 14.99 -14.45
CA SER A 320 5.66 13.99 -15.43
C SER A 320 4.71 13.02 -14.73
N GLY A 321 3.45 12.96 -15.19
CA GLY A 321 2.34 12.30 -14.48
C GLY A 321 2.41 10.77 -14.39
N ALA A 322 3.60 10.18 -14.45
CA ALA A 322 3.88 8.75 -14.37
C ALA A 322 3.66 8.13 -12.97
N TYR A 323 3.11 8.89 -12.02
CA TYR A 323 2.76 8.40 -10.67
C TYR A 323 1.34 8.81 -10.30
N GLY A 324 0.52 7.79 -10.04
CA GLY A 324 -0.93 7.87 -9.88
C GLY A 324 -1.63 7.07 -10.98
N HIS A 325 -2.47 6.12 -10.61
CA HIS A 325 -3.25 5.33 -11.57
C HIS A 325 -4.16 6.25 -12.40
N SER A 326 -4.44 5.85 -13.64
CA SER A 326 -5.36 6.55 -14.55
C SER A 326 -6.83 6.44 -14.16
N GLU A 327 -7.15 5.77 -13.06
CA GLU A 327 -8.50 5.63 -12.54
C GLU A 327 -8.97 6.88 -11.81
N THR A 328 -10.17 7.35 -12.13
CA THR A 328 -10.85 8.38 -11.35
C THR A 328 -11.16 7.84 -9.94
N LEU A 329 -10.55 8.45 -8.93
CA LEU A 329 -10.83 8.15 -7.52
C LEU A 329 -12.36 8.20 -7.26
N PRO A 330 -12.94 7.21 -6.54
CA PRO A 330 -14.38 7.12 -6.33
C PRO A 330 -14.88 8.16 -5.31
N THR A 331 -15.07 9.41 -5.75
CA THR A 331 -15.66 10.46 -4.92
C THR A 331 -17.17 10.29 -4.78
N ARG A 332 -17.60 9.45 -3.84
CA ARG A 332 -18.93 9.61 -3.21
C ARG A 332 -18.92 10.88 -2.35
N CYS A 333 -19.36 11.99 -2.91
CA CYS A 333 -19.54 13.24 -2.18
C CYS A 333 -20.68 13.15 -1.15
N SER A 334 -20.34 13.02 0.13
CA SER A 334 -21.20 13.44 1.25
C SER A 334 -20.62 14.69 1.91
N ALA A 335 -21.07 15.87 1.46
CA ALA A 335 -20.55 17.15 1.94
C ALA A 335 -21.19 17.54 3.30
N THR A 336 -20.54 17.21 4.42
CA THR A 336 -20.93 17.74 5.73
C THR A 336 -20.50 19.21 5.85
N ARG A 337 -21.48 20.12 5.84
CA ARG A 337 -21.27 21.57 5.81
C ARG A 337 -21.00 22.13 7.21
N SER A 338 -19.84 22.75 7.40
CA SER A 338 -19.56 23.64 8.55
C SER A 338 -19.30 25.05 8.03
N CYS A 339 -20.09 26.03 8.49
CA CYS A 339 -19.98 27.43 8.07
C CYS A 339 -19.81 28.38 9.26
N ARG A 340 -18.79 29.24 9.17
CA ARG A 340 -18.72 30.63 9.66
C ARG A 340 -17.85 31.34 8.61
N GLY A 341 -18.25 32.34 7.83
CA GLY A 341 -19.15 33.49 8.02
C GLY A 341 -18.31 34.73 7.65
N ALA A 342 -18.76 35.78 6.96
CA ALA A 342 -20.04 36.06 6.32
C ALA A 342 -19.86 37.15 5.22
N ALA A 343 -20.68 37.15 4.17
CA ALA A 343 -21.11 38.34 3.39
C ALA A 343 -22.16 37.96 2.33
N SER A 344 -23.06 38.89 2.02
CA SER A 344 -24.04 38.88 0.92
C SER A 344 -23.35 38.73 -0.46
N CYS A 345 -23.98 38.23 -1.54
CA CYS A 345 -25.38 38.00 -1.90
C CYS A 345 -25.46 36.85 -2.99
N SER A 346 -26.55 36.45 -3.67
CA SER A 346 -27.91 37.02 -3.80
C SER A 346 -29.06 35.98 -4.01
N ARG A 347 -29.88 36.14 -5.06
CA ARG A 347 -31.21 35.57 -5.32
C ARG A 347 -31.19 34.26 -6.13
N ARG A 348 -31.74 33.20 -5.51
CA ARG A 348 -32.79 32.23 -5.96
C ARG A 348 -33.18 32.06 -7.46
N PRO A 349 -33.83 30.94 -7.87
CA PRO A 349 -34.26 29.78 -7.05
C PRO A 349 -33.81 28.39 -7.58
N SER A 350 -33.72 27.41 -6.68
CA SER A 350 -33.72 25.97 -7.03
C SER A 350 -35.11 25.36 -6.83
N THR A 351 -35.47 24.41 -7.68
CA THR A 351 -36.66 23.54 -7.56
C THR A 351 -36.60 22.64 -6.31
N ARG A 352 -37.75 22.05 -5.95
CA ARG A 352 -38.01 21.40 -4.65
C ARG A 352 -38.78 20.08 -4.85
N CYS A 353 -38.32 19.03 -4.17
CA CYS A 353 -39.09 17.85 -3.70
C CYS A 353 -38.46 17.44 -2.36
N SER A 354 -39.16 17.50 -1.21
CA SER A 354 -40.00 16.43 -0.59
C SER A 354 -39.23 15.13 -0.33
N SER A 355 -39.22 14.50 0.85
CA SER A 355 -40.05 14.55 2.08
C SER A 355 -39.16 14.27 3.33
N GLY A 356 -39.59 14.29 4.60
CA GLY A 356 -40.92 14.40 5.22
C GLY A 356 -40.87 14.79 6.71
N SER A 357 -42.01 14.61 7.41
CA SER A 357 -42.33 14.98 8.80
C SER A 357 -41.55 14.18 9.88
N ALA A 358 -41.52 14.52 11.19
CA ALA A 358 -42.51 15.24 12.00
C ALA A 358 -41.97 15.91 13.31
N SER A 359 -42.84 16.74 13.92
CA SER A 359 -42.97 17.09 15.38
C SER A 359 -41.80 17.65 16.21
N GLY A 360 -42.01 18.84 16.79
CA GLY A 360 -41.25 19.37 17.95
C GLY A 360 -41.90 19.00 19.31
N PRO A 361 -41.52 19.63 20.45
CA PRO A 361 -41.90 21.05 20.66
C PRO A 361 -40.95 21.98 21.49
N ARG A 362 -40.97 23.27 21.11
CA ARG A 362 -40.98 24.53 21.91
C ARG A 362 -40.04 24.79 23.13
N ARG A 363 -39.25 25.88 22.97
CA ARG A 363 -38.88 26.96 23.96
C ARG A 363 -37.98 26.52 25.15
N ARG A 364 -37.09 27.34 25.75
CA ARG A 364 -36.92 28.82 25.81
C ARG A 364 -35.42 29.22 25.74
N SER A 365 -35.13 30.47 25.37
CA SER A 365 -33.89 31.18 25.72
C SER A 365 -34.13 32.02 26.99
N PRO A 366 -33.11 32.24 27.84
CA PRO A 366 -32.80 33.63 28.15
C PRO A 366 -31.30 33.97 28.36
N TYR A 367 -31.00 35.24 28.08
CA TYR A 367 -30.05 36.14 28.74
C TYR A 367 -28.54 36.10 28.43
N ALA A 368 -27.99 37.31 28.55
CA ALA A 368 -26.63 37.76 28.24
C ALA A 368 -25.95 38.32 29.53
N PRO A 369 -24.71 38.87 29.48
CA PRO A 369 -23.80 38.93 30.63
C PRO A 369 -23.99 40.17 31.52
N PRO A 370 -23.13 40.33 32.54
CA PRO A 370 -22.54 41.64 32.81
C PRO A 370 -21.00 41.63 32.78
N ALA A 371 -20.42 42.83 32.69
CA ALA A 371 -18.99 43.08 32.56
C ALA A 371 -18.34 43.59 33.87
N ALA A 372 -17.00 43.54 33.85
CA ALA A 372 -16.01 44.14 34.74
C ALA A 372 -16.42 45.21 35.78
N THR A 373 -15.78 45.15 36.97
CA THR A 373 -15.05 46.32 37.49
C THR A 373 -13.87 45.96 38.40
N THR A 374 -12.82 46.79 38.29
CA THR A 374 -11.62 47.04 39.11
C THR A 374 -11.58 46.61 40.59
N GLY A 375 -10.38 46.18 41.05
CA GLY A 375 -10.02 46.09 42.48
C GLY A 375 -8.49 46.09 42.70
N ALA A 376 -7.98 46.96 43.56
CA ALA A 376 -6.57 47.38 43.63
C ALA A 376 -5.57 46.39 44.30
N SER A 377 -4.32 46.46 43.81
CA SER A 377 -3.01 46.29 44.47
C SER A 377 -2.84 45.58 45.83
N SER A 378 -1.78 44.77 45.92
CA SER A 378 -0.78 44.95 46.99
C SER A 378 0.64 44.55 46.53
N ARG A 379 1.67 45.18 47.12
CA ARG A 379 3.10 44.99 46.79
C ARG A 379 3.79 44.05 47.80
N ARG A 380 4.77 43.26 47.34
CA ARG A 380 6.03 42.89 48.06
C ARG A 380 7.03 42.38 47.01
N ARG A 381 8.00 43.21 46.61
CA ARG A 381 9.41 43.23 47.07
C ARG A 381 10.17 41.92 46.77
N GLY A 382 11.15 42.01 45.85
CA GLY A 382 12.27 41.05 45.74
C GLY A 382 13.31 41.25 46.86
N PRO A 383 14.52 40.68 46.74
CA PRO A 383 15.51 41.40 45.91
C PRO A 383 16.55 40.53 45.14
N THR A 384 17.27 41.20 44.23
CA THR A 384 18.68 41.02 43.78
C THR A 384 19.29 39.60 43.72
N ALA A 385 19.64 39.06 42.54
CA ALA A 385 20.79 39.45 41.69
C ALA A 385 22.16 39.06 42.25
N GLY A 386 22.82 38.11 41.57
CA GLY A 386 24.23 37.75 41.74
C GLY A 386 24.81 37.39 40.37
N ALA A 387 25.88 38.06 39.96
CA ALA A 387 26.52 37.87 38.67
C ALA A 387 27.91 37.24 38.83
N SER A 388 28.29 36.35 37.93
CA SER A 388 29.70 36.04 37.67
C SER A 388 29.92 35.74 36.18
N ARG A 389 31.04 36.24 35.67
CA ARG A 389 31.54 36.00 34.30
C ARG A 389 32.57 34.86 34.36
N GLY A 390 32.63 34.03 33.32
CA GLY A 390 33.70 33.05 33.14
C GLY A 390 33.82 32.65 31.66
N SER A 391 34.98 32.92 31.06
CA SER A 391 35.26 32.63 29.64
C SER A 391 35.80 31.20 29.43
N PRO A 392 35.87 30.69 28.19
CA PRO A 392 36.07 29.27 27.91
C PRO A 392 37.53 28.83 27.94
N ARG A 393 37.77 27.52 28.04
CA ARG A 393 39.02 26.90 27.56
C ARG A 393 38.79 25.52 26.96
N THR A 394 39.42 25.33 25.80
CA THR A 394 39.63 24.07 25.08
C THR A 394 40.55 23.11 25.84
N ARG A 395 40.26 21.81 25.75
CA ARG A 395 41.19 20.82 25.18
C ARG A 395 40.39 19.66 24.59
#